data_AF-A0A914UQS9-F1
#
_entry.id   AF-A0A914UQS9-F1
#
_cell.length_a   1.000
_cell.length_b   1.000
_cell.length_c   1.000
_cell.angle_alpha   90.00
_cell.angle_beta   90.00
_cell.angle_gamma   90.00
#
_symmetry.space_group_name_H-M   'P 1'
#
loop_
_entity.id
_entity.type
_entity.pdbx_description
1 polymer ?
#
loop_
_entity_poly.entity_id
_entity_poly.type
_entity_poly.pdbx_seq_one_letter_code
_entity_poly.pdbx_strand_id
1 'polypeptide(L)'
;EVGRVHMKRLSSRSSCPDAVKSGNAWRKTKEQKKWKPVYLMLTDAGGGQLFCFESEKRAKPKLVLDLCYCHLYQIDESLFGRPNCLQLLINGMDQSAVFFCFNGDDDCVEWQSFLKPLCLGYRQSGSPFSSIRNFQTKRSLIRRKHFVQLLVHEAKNLSSKAESQFYCIAVINGAKIARTQSVAASQKSETAVWDASFLLEDIPSGCSTLQFQLRSTQNGKSKDRIVGTTTTVDMSMEKSLVGLTLFPLPAKNAMSRSIYESLGTWQLRVSAERSELLVLPEEEYSSLKELLTANSFALCHWLGCRLNVEKRQRLANALINVFSTGGVYLNLINDELDRELALSVFAQ
;
A
#
# COMPACT_ATOMS: atom_id res chain seq x y z
N GLU A 1 -66.26 1.90 9.51
CA GLU A 1 -64.84 1.88 9.90
C GLU A 1 -63.99 1.50 8.69
N VAL A 2 -63.26 2.47 8.14
CA VAL A 2 -62.39 2.28 6.98
C VAL A 2 -60.96 2.46 7.46
N GLY A 3 -60.19 1.37 7.45
CA GLY A 3 -58.82 1.31 7.96
C GLY A 3 -57.87 2.21 7.18
N ARG A 4 -57.26 3.17 7.86
CA ARG A 4 -56.18 4.01 7.35
C ARG A 4 -54.94 3.16 7.08
N VAL A 5 -54.62 2.93 5.81
CA VAL A 5 -53.31 2.45 5.39
C VAL A 5 -52.28 3.55 5.66
N HIS A 6 -51.41 3.31 6.64
CA HIS A 6 -50.24 4.15 6.88
C HIS A 6 -49.27 3.99 5.71
N MET A 7 -49.24 4.99 4.80
CA MET A 7 -48.11 5.15 3.89
C MET A 7 -46.86 5.42 4.71
N LYS A 8 -46.01 4.39 4.90
CA LYS A 8 -44.64 4.58 5.32
C LYS A 8 -43.97 5.51 4.30
N ARG A 9 -43.53 6.69 4.75
CA ARG A 9 -42.63 7.54 3.98
C ARG A 9 -41.43 6.70 3.57
N LEU A 10 -41.32 6.42 2.27
CA LEU A 10 -40.11 5.94 1.65
C LEU A 10 -39.01 6.96 1.97
N SER A 11 -38.09 6.59 2.87
CA SER A 11 -36.81 7.30 2.98
C SER A 11 -36.16 7.32 1.60
N SER A 12 -35.57 8.45 1.22
CA SER A 12 -35.05 8.83 -0.10
C SER A 12 -33.90 7.97 -0.67
N ARG A 13 -33.97 6.64 -0.55
CA ARG A 13 -32.96 5.67 -1.01
C ARG A 13 -33.31 5.00 -2.35
N SER A 14 -34.36 5.44 -3.04
CA SER A 14 -34.94 4.74 -4.20
C SER A 14 -34.09 4.71 -5.49
N SER A 15 -32.81 5.12 -5.44
CA SER A 15 -31.91 5.13 -6.61
C SER A 15 -30.58 4.39 -6.39
N CYS A 16 -30.33 3.83 -5.20
CA CYS A 16 -29.10 3.08 -4.92
C CYS A 16 -29.44 1.63 -4.57
N PRO A 17 -28.74 0.64 -5.16
CA PRO A 17 -28.87 -0.76 -4.78
C PRO A 17 -28.51 -0.97 -3.30
N ASP A 18 -28.93 -2.11 -2.73
CA ASP A 18 -28.57 -2.48 -1.36
C ASP A 18 -27.05 -2.49 -1.17
N ALA A 19 -26.59 -1.85 -0.10
CA ALA A 19 -25.17 -1.69 0.19
C ALA A 19 -24.62 -2.93 0.89
N VAL A 20 -23.51 -3.47 0.38
CA VAL A 20 -22.76 -4.57 1.02
C VAL A 20 -21.83 -4.03 2.10
N LYS A 21 -21.30 -2.81 1.91
CA LYS A 21 -20.56 -2.07 2.94
C LYS A 21 -20.79 -0.58 2.77
N SER A 22 -20.84 0.16 3.86
CA SER A 22 -20.90 1.62 3.84
C SER A 22 -20.27 2.24 5.08
N GLY A 23 -19.76 3.46 4.96
CA GLY A 23 -19.04 4.09 6.06
C GLY A 23 -18.41 5.43 5.68
N ASN A 24 -17.93 6.15 6.68
CA ASN A 24 -17.26 7.44 6.50
C ASN A 24 -15.79 7.24 6.14
N ALA A 25 -15.28 8.03 5.20
CA ALA A 25 -13.88 8.06 4.85
C ALA A 25 -13.47 9.47 4.42
N TRP A 26 -12.20 9.66 4.12
CA TRP A 26 -11.67 10.88 3.52
C TRP A 26 -11.30 10.60 2.08
N ARG A 27 -11.60 11.53 1.16
CA ARG A 27 -11.27 11.39 -0.26
C ARG A 27 -10.44 12.55 -0.77
N LYS A 28 -9.55 12.24 -1.71
CA LYS A 28 -8.75 13.19 -2.47
C LYS A 28 -8.60 12.72 -3.92
N THR A 29 -8.63 13.64 -4.88
CA THR A 29 -8.54 13.31 -6.33
C THR A 29 -7.22 13.68 -6.98
N LYS A 30 -6.37 14.45 -6.29
CA LYS A 30 -5.01 14.82 -6.72
C LYS A 30 -4.14 15.04 -5.48
N GLU A 31 -2.85 14.74 -5.54
CA GLU A 31 -1.89 14.90 -4.43
C GLU A 31 -1.86 16.29 -3.78
N GLN A 32 -2.10 17.36 -4.54
CA GLN A 32 -2.05 18.71 -3.99
C GLN A 32 -3.39 19.19 -3.41
N LYS A 33 -4.47 18.41 -3.57
CA LYS A 33 -5.79 18.76 -3.03
C LYS A 33 -5.90 18.41 -1.55
N LYS A 34 -6.72 19.16 -0.81
CA LYS A 34 -7.08 18.82 0.57
C LYS A 34 -7.96 17.57 0.62
N TRP A 35 -7.81 16.78 1.68
CA TRP A 35 -8.73 15.69 2.00
C TRP A 35 -10.13 16.26 2.29
N LYS A 36 -11.16 15.58 1.81
CA LYS A 36 -12.56 15.94 2.07
C LYS A 36 -13.30 14.75 2.67
N PRO A 37 -14.13 14.96 3.71
CA PRO A 37 -14.95 13.89 4.23
C PRO A 37 -15.94 13.43 3.16
N VAL A 38 -16.16 12.12 3.10
CA VAL A 38 -17.11 11.47 2.21
C VAL A 38 -17.79 10.32 2.93
N TYR A 39 -18.97 9.97 2.45
CA TYR A 39 -19.65 8.72 2.81
C TYR A 39 -19.52 7.76 1.63
N LEU A 40 -18.99 6.57 1.87
CA LEU A 40 -18.81 5.52 0.89
C LEU A 40 -19.93 4.50 0.99
N MET A 41 -20.37 4.01 -0.15
CA MET A 41 -21.33 2.91 -0.25
C MET A 41 -20.88 1.97 -1.37
N LEU A 42 -20.62 0.73 -1.01
CA LEU A 42 -20.23 -0.34 -1.91
C LEU A 42 -21.45 -1.20 -2.21
N THR A 43 -21.73 -1.44 -3.48
CA THR A 43 -22.78 -2.35 -3.94
C THR A 43 -22.17 -3.46 -4.77
N ASP A 44 -22.69 -4.67 -4.64
CA ASP A 44 -22.36 -5.81 -5.51
C ASP A 44 -23.24 -5.88 -6.76
N ALA A 45 -24.40 -5.22 -6.73
CA ALA A 45 -25.28 -5.07 -7.88
C ALA A 45 -24.52 -4.53 -9.09
N GLY A 46 -24.57 -5.26 -10.22
CA GLY A 46 -23.98 -4.82 -11.48
C GLY A 46 -22.45 -4.95 -11.61
N GLY A 47 -21.77 -5.70 -10.73
CA GLY A 47 -20.34 -6.01 -10.89
C GLY A 47 -19.37 -5.26 -9.97
N GLY A 48 -19.88 -4.70 -8.86
CA GLY A 48 -19.07 -4.03 -7.85
C GLY A 48 -18.89 -2.54 -8.13
N GLN A 49 -19.75 -1.70 -7.55
CA GLN A 49 -19.70 -0.24 -7.71
C GLN A 49 -19.47 0.45 -6.37
N LEU A 50 -18.54 1.41 -6.35
CA LEU A 50 -18.27 2.25 -5.19
C LEU A 50 -18.84 3.66 -5.41
N PHE A 51 -19.85 4.01 -4.63
CA PHE A 51 -20.48 5.32 -4.62
C PHE A 51 -19.85 6.19 -3.54
N CYS A 52 -19.46 7.41 -3.90
CA CYS A 52 -18.92 8.40 -2.98
C CYS A 52 -19.89 9.58 -2.86
N PHE A 53 -20.44 9.79 -1.67
CA PHE A 53 -21.29 10.91 -1.33
C PHE A 53 -20.52 11.95 -0.51
N GLU A 54 -20.99 13.19 -0.52
CA GLU A 54 -20.45 14.23 0.39
C GLU A 54 -20.81 13.97 1.85
N SER A 55 -21.96 13.35 2.09
CA SER A 55 -22.46 12.95 3.39
C SER A 55 -23.53 11.88 3.20
N GLU A 56 -23.81 11.10 4.24
CA GLU A 56 -24.83 10.05 4.25
C GLU A 56 -26.22 10.53 3.79
N LYS A 57 -26.60 11.77 4.12
CA LYS A 57 -27.93 12.32 3.81
C LYS A 57 -28.12 12.71 2.35
N ARG A 58 -27.09 12.64 1.51
CA ARG A 58 -27.16 13.12 0.11
C ARG A 58 -27.62 11.99 -0.80
N ALA A 59 -28.67 12.25 -1.58
CA ALA A 59 -29.23 11.27 -2.52
C ALA A 59 -28.35 11.05 -3.76
N LYS A 60 -27.57 12.05 -4.20
CA LYS A 60 -26.76 11.98 -5.43
C LYS A 60 -25.27 11.78 -5.13
N PRO A 61 -24.62 10.74 -5.68
CA PRO A 61 -23.18 10.53 -5.51
C PRO A 61 -22.38 11.61 -6.25
N LYS A 62 -21.25 12.02 -5.66
CA LYS A 62 -20.26 12.90 -6.31
C LYS A 62 -19.34 12.15 -7.26
N LEU A 63 -19.19 10.85 -7.03
CA LEU A 63 -18.35 9.97 -7.82
C LEU A 63 -18.93 8.56 -7.72
N VAL A 64 -18.95 7.86 -8.85
CA VAL A 64 -19.26 6.44 -8.95
C VAL A 64 -18.05 5.79 -9.62
N LEU A 65 -17.54 4.72 -9.02
CA LEU A 65 -16.42 3.96 -9.54
C LEU A 65 -16.86 2.54 -9.83
N ASP A 66 -16.72 2.12 -11.09
CA ASP A 66 -16.84 0.73 -11.48
C ASP A 66 -15.52 0.02 -11.13
N LEU A 67 -15.57 -0.81 -10.09
CA LEU A 67 -14.35 -1.41 -9.54
C LEU A 67 -13.73 -2.43 -10.50
N CYS A 68 -14.52 -2.98 -11.42
CA CYS A 68 -14.05 -3.83 -12.52
C CYS A 68 -13.09 -3.14 -13.49
N TYR A 69 -12.96 -1.81 -13.45
CA TYR A 69 -11.97 -1.05 -14.21
C TYR A 69 -10.89 -0.41 -13.32
N CYS A 70 -10.84 -0.75 -12.03
CA CYS A 70 -9.92 -0.13 -11.09
C CYS A 70 -8.84 -1.12 -10.63
N HIS A 71 -7.64 -0.60 -10.38
CA HIS A 71 -6.61 -1.25 -9.59
C HIS A 71 -6.55 -0.62 -8.21
N LEU A 72 -6.50 -1.46 -7.17
CA LEU A 72 -6.37 -1.03 -5.78
C LEU A 72 -4.93 -1.18 -5.31
N TYR A 73 -4.40 -0.11 -4.73
CA TYR A 73 -3.07 -0.10 -4.10
C TYR A 73 -3.17 0.44 -2.68
N GLN A 74 -2.42 -0.18 -1.77
CA GLN A 74 -2.14 0.42 -0.47
C GLN A 74 -1.06 1.49 -0.63
N ILE A 75 -1.25 2.63 0.01
CA ILE A 75 -0.30 3.74 0.01
C ILE A 75 0.48 3.73 1.32
N ASP A 76 1.79 3.87 1.20
CA ASP A 76 2.67 4.06 2.35
C ASP A 76 2.45 5.43 3.00
N GLU A 77 2.49 5.47 4.33
CA GLU A 77 2.25 6.69 5.11
C GLU A 77 3.12 7.87 4.65
N SER A 78 4.35 7.60 4.19
CA SER A 78 5.30 8.61 3.73
C SER A 78 4.77 9.50 2.59
N LEU A 79 3.83 9.01 1.77
CA LEU A 79 3.31 9.77 0.63
C LEU A 79 2.46 10.96 1.06
N PHE A 80 1.65 10.79 2.10
CA PHE A 80 0.70 11.81 2.58
C PHE A 80 0.90 12.25 4.03
N GLY A 81 1.85 11.63 4.76
CA GLY A 81 1.98 11.77 6.20
C GLY A 81 0.71 11.32 6.94
N ARG A 82 0.02 10.31 6.41
CA ARG A 82 -1.20 9.74 6.97
C ARG A 82 -1.27 8.23 6.72
N PRO A 83 -1.59 7.41 7.74
CA PRO A 83 -1.80 5.99 7.57
C PRO A 83 -3.13 5.70 6.86
N ASN A 84 -3.40 4.41 6.62
CA ASN A 84 -4.70 3.91 6.13
C ASN A 84 -5.15 4.53 4.82
N CYS A 85 -4.21 4.84 3.94
CA CYS A 85 -4.46 5.42 2.64
C CYS A 85 -4.52 4.34 1.56
N LEU A 86 -5.55 4.38 0.73
CA LEU A 86 -5.71 3.52 -0.45
C LEU A 86 -5.79 4.35 -1.72
N GLN A 87 -5.25 3.82 -2.82
CA GLN A 87 -5.42 4.36 -4.17
C GLN A 87 -6.31 3.44 -5.00
N LEU A 88 -7.34 4.00 -5.62
CA LEU A 88 -7.99 3.41 -6.79
C LEU A 88 -7.47 4.10 -8.04
N LEU A 89 -6.72 3.36 -8.85
CA LEU A 89 -6.26 3.78 -10.17
C LEU A 89 -7.25 3.27 -11.23
N ILE A 90 -7.92 4.20 -11.91
CA ILE A 90 -8.90 3.89 -12.95
C ILE A 90 -8.15 3.55 -14.25
N ASN A 91 -8.35 2.34 -14.74
CA ASN A 91 -7.83 1.88 -16.02
C ASN A 91 -8.71 2.45 -17.15
N GLY A 92 -8.24 3.50 -17.80
CA GLY A 92 -8.93 4.19 -18.89
C GLY A 92 -7.99 5.13 -19.64
N MET A 93 -8.48 5.81 -20.67
CA MET A 93 -7.64 6.64 -21.55
C MET A 93 -6.86 7.75 -20.80
N ASP A 94 -7.43 8.31 -19.73
CA ASP A 94 -6.84 9.42 -18.98
C ASP A 94 -6.25 9.05 -17.61
N GLN A 95 -5.99 7.75 -17.34
CA GLN A 95 -5.45 7.19 -16.08
C GLN A 95 -5.62 8.11 -14.86
N SER A 96 -6.82 8.12 -14.28
CA SER A 96 -7.11 8.98 -13.13
C SER A 96 -7.03 8.20 -11.82
N ALA A 97 -6.56 8.86 -10.77
CA ALA A 97 -6.39 8.26 -9.45
C ALA A 97 -7.33 8.93 -8.44
N VAL A 98 -7.93 8.10 -7.57
CA VAL A 98 -8.69 8.56 -6.42
C VAL A 98 -8.08 7.94 -5.17
N PHE A 99 -7.86 8.78 -4.17
CA PHE A 99 -7.25 8.42 -2.90
C PHE A 99 -8.32 8.41 -1.81
N PHE A 100 -8.31 7.38 -0.98
CA PHE A 100 -9.14 7.26 0.21
C PHE A 100 -8.25 7.14 1.45
N CYS A 101 -8.73 7.63 2.58
CA CYS A 101 -8.09 7.47 3.89
C CYS A 101 -9.17 7.11 4.92
N PHE A 102 -8.93 6.05 5.67
CA PHE A 102 -9.85 5.49 6.66
C PHE A 102 -9.39 5.82 8.08
N ASN A 103 -10.32 5.83 9.04
CA ASN A 103 -10.06 6.37 10.37
C ASN A 103 -9.30 5.41 11.30
N GLY A 104 -9.13 4.14 10.91
CA GLY A 104 -8.39 3.14 11.69
C GLY A 104 -7.94 1.96 10.83
N ASP A 105 -7.01 1.18 11.37
CA ASP A 105 -6.40 0.04 10.66
C ASP A 105 -7.44 -1.05 10.37
N ASP A 106 -8.29 -1.38 11.35
CA ASP A 106 -9.36 -2.37 11.18
C ASP A 106 -10.35 -1.97 10.08
N ASP A 107 -10.79 -0.71 10.07
CA ASP A 107 -11.71 -0.18 9.05
C ASP A 107 -11.03 -0.24 7.67
N CYS A 108 -9.75 0.16 7.57
CA CYS A 108 -8.98 0.08 6.33
C CYS A 108 -8.87 -1.37 5.81
N VAL A 109 -8.46 -2.31 6.67
CA VAL A 109 -8.33 -3.74 6.35
C VAL A 109 -9.67 -4.33 5.93
N GLU A 110 -10.74 -3.98 6.63
CA GLU A 110 -12.08 -4.42 6.31
C GLU A 110 -12.50 -3.89 4.93
N TRP A 111 -12.35 -2.57 4.66
CA TRP A 111 -12.62 -2.00 3.34
C TRP A 111 -11.78 -2.65 2.22
N GLN A 112 -10.49 -2.90 2.46
CA GLN A 112 -9.65 -3.63 1.50
C GLN A 112 -10.21 -5.02 1.20
N SER A 113 -10.70 -5.74 2.21
CA SER A 113 -11.25 -7.09 2.03
C SER A 113 -12.47 -7.13 1.10
N PHE A 114 -13.30 -6.07 1.12
CA PHE A 114 -14.43 -5.90 0.21
C PHE A 114 -14.05 -5.35 -1.17
N LEU A 115 -13.05 -4.46 -1.24
CA LEU A 115 -12.65 -3.81 -2.50
C LEU A 115 -11.76 -4.70 -3.37
N LYS A 116 -10.78 -5.41 -2.78
CA LYS A 116 -9.81 -6.23 -3.52
C LYS A 116 -10.49 -7.19 -4.50
N PRO A 117 -11.46 -8.04 -4.11
CA PRO A 117 -12.08 -9.02 -5.01
C PRO A 117 -12.77 -8.39 -6.24
N LEU A 118 -13.14 -7.11 -6.15
CA LEU A 118 -13.86 -6.40 -7.20
C LEU A 118 -12.91 -5.70 -8.20
N CYS A 119 -11.61 -5.56 -7.90
CA CYS A 119 -10.62 -4.86 -8.71
C CYS A 119 -9.82 -5.77 -9.67
N LEU A 120 -9.40 -5.23 -10.83
CA LEU A 120 -8.79 -5.98 -11.96
C LEU A 120 -7.64 -6.91 -11.57
N GLY A 121 -6.69 -6.44 -10.78
CA GLY A 121 -5.46 -7.19 -10.46
C GLY A 121 -5.57 -8.18 -9.30
N TYR A 122 -6.77 -8.40 -8.76
CA TYR A 122 -7.05 -9.36 -7.68
C TYR A 122 -8.16 -10.36 -8.06
N ARG A 123 -8.79 -10.17 -9.22
CA ARG A 123 -9.80 -11.12 -9.73
C ARG A 123 -9.09 -12.43 -10.07
N GLN A 124 -9.54 -13.51 -9.44
CA GLN A 124 -9.01 -14.86 -9.69
C GLN A 124 -9.40 -15.42 -11.07
N SER A 125 -10.36 -14.77 -11.77
CA SER A 125 -10.75 -15.11 -13.14
C SER A 125 -10.27 -14.03 -14.11
N GLY A 126 -9.56 -14.43 -15.16
CA GLY A 126 -9.08 -13.54 -16.21
C GLY A 126 -10.17 -12.97 -17.13
N SER A 127 -11.44 -13.36 -16.94
CA SER A 127 -12.56 -12.79 -17.69
C SER A 127 -13.19 -11.61 -16.94
N PRO A 128 -13.22 -10.39 -17.53
CA PRO A 128 -13.92 -9.25 -16.94
C PRO A 128 -15.44 -9.47 -16.85
N PHE A 129 -15.97 -10.46 -17.56
CA PHE A 129 -17.39 -10.85 -17.60
C PHE A 129 -17.71 -12.06 -16.73
N SER A 130 -16.71 -12.68 -16.08
CA SER A 130 -16.99 -13.75 -15.13
C SER A 130 -17.84 -13.20 -13.98
N SER A 131 -18.95 -13.88 -13.71
CA SER A 131 -19.82 -13.50 -12.60
C SER A 131 -19.01 -13.58 -11.30
N ILE A 132 -18.92 -12.46 -10.58
CA ILE A 132 -18.27 -12.33 -9.26
C ILE A 132 -19.09 -13.05 -8.16
N ARG A 133 -19.96 -14.00 -8.56
CA ARG A 133 -20.71 -14.84 -7.63
C ARG A 133 -19.83 -16.03 -7.29
N ASN A 134 -18.87 -15.82 -6.41
CA ASN A 134 -18.29 -16.85 -5.57
C ASN A 134 -17.57 -16.16 -4.40
N PHE A 135 -18.32 -15.43 -3.58
CA PHE A 135 -17.97 -15.38 -2.17
C PHE A 135 -18.01 -16.83 -1.66
N GLN A 136 -16.84 -17.38 -1.34
CA GLN A 136 -16.67 -18.61 -0.56
C GLN A 136 -16.97 -19.96 -1.24
N THR A 137 -16.44 -20.24 -2.43
CA THR A 137 -16.19 -21.65 -2.77
C THR A 137 -14.88 -22.09 -2.11
N LYS A 138 -14.96 -23.06 -1.20
CA LYS A 138 -13.90 -23.61 -0.30
C LYS A 138 -12.57 -24.04 -0.96
N ARG A 139 -12.40 -23.88 -2.29
CA ARG A 139 -11.14 -24.09 -3.01
C ARG A 139 -10.31 -22.80 -3.22
N SER A 140 -10.77 -21.62 -2.79
CA SER A 140 -10.07 -20.33 -2.94
C SER A 140 -9.26 -19.84 -1.71
N LEU A 141 -9.02 -20.72 -0.73
CA LEU A 141 -8.39 -20.34 0.55
C LEU A 141 -6.89 -20.05 0.44
N ILE A 142 -6.23 -20.54 -0.61
CA ILE A 142 -4.84 -20.17 -0.91
C ILE A 142 -4.82 -18.77 -1.51
N ARG A 143 -4.25 -17.80 -0.77
CA ARG A 143 -4.14 -16.41 -1.21
C ARG A 143 -2.69 -16.12 -1.58
N ARG A 144 -2.45 -15.70 -2.82
CA ARG A 144 -1.15 -15.18 -3.23
C ARG A 144 -1.06 -13.73 -2.83
N LYS A 145 -0.01 -13.38 -2.08
CA LYS A 145 0.35 -12.00 -1.77
C LYS A 145 1.67 -11.67 -2.45
N HIS A 146 1.77 -10.49 -3.04
CA HIS A 146 3.03 -9.99 -3.57
C HIS A 146 3.51 -8.81 -2.74
N PHE A 147 4.81 -8.80 -2.50
CA PHE A 147 5.50 -7.77 -1.75
C PHE A 147 6.62 -7.19 -2.60
N VAL A 148 6.88 -5.91 -2.43
CA VAL A 148 8.08 -5.26 -2.97
C VAL A 148 8.83 -4.61 -1.81
N GLN A 149 10.00 -5.15 -1.49
CA GLN A 149 10.94 -4.47 -0.62
C GLN A 149 11.72 -3.48 -1.47
N LEU A 150 11.57 -2.19 -1.19
CA LEU A 150 12.19 -1.11 -1.93
C LEU A 150 13.19 -0.35 -1.04
N LEU A 151 14.35 -0.03 -1.59
CA LEU A 151 15.37 0.79 -0.97
C LEU A 151 15.80 1.88 -1.96
N VAL A 152 15.64 3.14 -1.57
CA VAL A 152 16.06 4.30 -2.36
C VAL A 152 17.32 4.87 -1.71
N HIS A 153 18.47 4.66 -2.33
CA HIS A 153 19.77 5.00 -1.75
C HIS A 153 20.06 6.50 -1.92
N GLU A 154 20.39 6.90 -3.15
CA GLU A 154 20.90 8.23 -3.44
C GLU A 154 20.57 8.68 -4.87
N ALA A 155 20.54 9.99 -5.08
CA ALA A 155 20.57 10.61 -6.39
C ALA A 155 21.83 11.45 -6.56
N LYS A 156 22.46 11.35 -7.74
CA LYS A 156 23.69 12.08 -8.11
C LYS A 156 23.45 13.05 -9.24
N ASN A 157 24.42 13.94 -9.47
CA ASN A 157 24.41 14.97 -10.52
C ASN A 157 23.19 15.88 -10.42
N LEU A 158 22.80 16.22 -9.19
CA LEU A 158 21.71 17.14 -8.94
C LEU A 158 22.22 18.57 -9.10
N SER A 159 21.55 19.36 -9.96
CA SER A 159 21.87 20.79 -10.07
C SER A 159 21.73 21.46 -8.70
N SER A 160 22.87 21.87 -8.15
CA SER A 160 23.04 22.45 -6.82
C SER A 160 22.53 23.89 -6.75
N LYS A 161 21.25 24.11 -7.05
CA LYS A 161 20.62 25.41 -6.77
C LYS A 161 20.50 25.55 -5.26
N ALA A 162 21.00 26.68 -4.74
CA ALA A 162 20.86 27.04 -3.33
C ALA A 162 19.41 26.81 -2.86
N GLU A 163 19.27 26.18 -1.69
CA GLU A 163 18.00 25.98 -0.98
C GLU A 163 16.96 25.06 -1.66
N SER A 164 17.39 24.22 -2.60
CA SER A 164 16.51 23.20 -3.19
C SER A 164 16.57 21.90 -2.39
N GLN A 165 15.43 21.47 -1.86
CA GLN A 165 15.28 20.13 -1.29
C GLN A 165 14.73 19.16 -2.33
N PHE A 166 15.17 17.91 -2.28
CA PHE A 166 14.80 16.86 -3.22
C PHE A 166 14.13 15.70 -2.50
N TYR A 167 13.16 15.09 -3.18
CA TYR A 167 12.55 13.85 -2.75
C TYR A 167 12.13 13.02 -3.95
N CYS A 168 12.01 11.71 -3.75
CA CYS A 168 11.62 10.75 -4.76
C CYS A 168 10.24 10.19 -4.43
N ILE A 169 9.42 9.98 -5.47
CA ILE A 169 8.15 9.24 -5.36
C ILE A 169 8.32 7.92 -6.11
N ALA A 170 8.07 6.81 -5.42
CA ALA A 170 8.01 5.49 -6.03
C ALA A 170 6.65 5.30 -6.72
N VAL A 171 6.70 4.86 -7.97
CA VAL A 171 5.53 4.64 -8.83
C VAL A 171 5.52 3.20 -9.29
N ILE A 172 4.48 2.45 -8.92
CA ILE A 172 4.27 1.07 -9.34
C ILE A 172 3.06 1.02 -10.26
N ASN A 173 3.20 0.53 -11.49
CA ASN A 173 2.10 0.41 -12.46
C ASN A 173 1.34 1.73 -12.67
N GLY A 174 2.06 2.85 -12.64
CA GLY A 174 1.49 4.21 -12.74
C GLY A 174 0.82 4.72 -11.45
N ALA A 175 0.64 3.87 -10.42
CA ALA A 175 0.18 4.28 -9.11
C ALA A 175 1.33 4.77 -8.23
N LYS A 176 1.11 5.81 -7.43
CA LYS A 176 2.16 6.41 -6.60
C LYS A 176 1.98 5.91 -5.18
N ILE A 177 3.00 5.25 -4.66
CA ILE A 177 2.84 4.38 -3.50
C ILE A 177 3.57 4.93 -2.28
N ALA A 178 4.79 5.43 -2.46
CA ALA A 178 5.65 5.87 -1.37
C ALA A 178 6.47 7.10 -1.77
N ARG A 179 6.95 7.84 -0.78
CA ARG A 179 7.77 9.05 -0.96
C ARG A 179 8.93 9.07 0.02
N THR A 180 10.11 9.47 -0.43
CA THR A 180 11.24 9.73 0.47
C THR A 180 11.11 11.08 1.18
N GLN A 181 11.82 11.26 2.30
CA GLN A 181 11.90 12.55 2.97
C GLN A 181 12.58 13.60 2.07
N SER A 182 12.25 14.88 2.28
CA SER A 182 12.91 15.97 1.57
C SER A 182 14.31 16.20 2.12
N VAL A 183 15.34 16.04 1.28
CA VAL A 183 16.75 16.19 1.66
C VAL A 183 17.42 17.22 0.75
N ALA A 184 18.24 18.09 1.31
CA ALA A 184 19.05 19.03 0.52
C ALA A 184 20.21 18.28 -0.15
N ALA A 185 20.50 18.60 -1.41
CA ALA A 185 21.68 18.06 -2.07
C ALA A 185 22.96 18.62 -1.42
N SER A 186 23.93 17.74 -1.18
CA SER A 186 25.28 18.13 -0.74
C SER A 186 25.92 19.04 -1.79
N GLN A 187 26.35 20.23 -1.37
CA GLN A 187 27.00 21.18 -2.28
C GLN A 187 28.35 20.66 -2.82
N LYS A 188 29.02 19.78 -2.08
CA LYS A 188 30.34 19.24 -2.46
C LYS A 188 30.24 18.10 -3.47
N SER A 189 29.21 17.26 -3.35
CA SER A 189 29.08 16.02 -4.12
C SER A 189 27.90 16.04 -5.11
N GLU A 190 27.05 17.07 -5.06
CA GLU A 190 25.82 17.18 -5.84
C GLU A 190 24.91 15.95 -5.69
N THR A 191 24.94 15.36 -4.49
CA THR A 191 24.19 14.15 -4.15
C THR A 191 23.15 14.41 -3.07
N ALA A 192 21.99 13.78 -3.21
CA ALA A 192 21.01 13.65 -2.14
C ALA A 192 20.93 12.18 -1.74
N VAL A 193 21.13 11.89 -0.46
CA VAL A 193 21.10 10.53 0.10
C VAL A 193 19.87 10.42 0.99
N TRP A 194 19.10 9.34 0.82
CA TRP A 194 17.90 9.07 1.61
C TRP A 194 18.00 7.77 2.39
N ASP A 195 18.61 6.74 1.80
CA ASP A 195 18.65 5.36 2.32
C ASP A 195 17.29 4.90 2.88
N ALA A 196 16.22 5.25 2.17
CA ALA A 196 14.85 5.04 2.62
C ALA A 196 14.35 3.65 2.20
N SER A 197 13.92 2.87 3.19
CA SER A 197 13.37 1.52 2.98
C SER A 197 11.84 1.51 3.10
N PHE A 198 11.18 0.84 2.16
CA PHE A 198 9.74 0.66 2.13
C PHE A 198 9.40 -0.82 1.94
N LEU A 199 8.38 -1.31 2.65
CA LEU A 199 7.77 -2.61 2.42
C LEU A 199 6.39 -2.39 1.81
N LEU A 200 6.27 -2.66 0.52
CA LEU A 200 5.03 -2.43 -0.22
C LEU A 200 4.27 -3.75 -0.33
N GLU A 201 3.18 -3.86 0.42
CA GLU A 201 2.35 -5.06 0.50
C GLU A 201 1.20 -5.02 -0.51
N ASP A 202 0.62 -6.19 -0.78
CA ASP A 202 -0.56 -6.35 -1.62
C ASP A 202 -0.39 -5.67 -3.00
N ILE A 203 0.76 -5.89 -3.65
CA ILE A 203 0.92 -5.44 -5.04
C ILE A 203 0.09 -6.35 -5.94
N PRO A 204 -0.79 -5.82 -6.81
CA PRO A 204 -1.60 -6.65 -7.70
C PRO A 204 -0.75 -7.65 -8.51
N SER A 205 -1.29 -8.84 -8.76
CA SER A 205 -0.63 -9.87 -9.56
C SER A 205 -0.62 -9.48 -11.05
N GLY A 206 0.54 -9.57 -11.70
CA GLY A 206 0.71 -9.22 -13.13
C GLY A 206 1.96 -8.38 -13.40
N CYS A 207 1.97 -7.66 -14.53
CA CYS A 207 3.04 -6.74 -14.90
C CYS A 207 3.28 -5.74 -13.77
N SER A 208 4.53 -5.63 -13.32
CA SER A 208 4.90 -4.80 -12.19
C SER A 208 5.99 -3.85 -12.63
N THR A 209 5.58 -2.73 -13.18
CA THR A 209 6.51 -1.69 -13.61
C THR A 209 6.86 -0.79 -12.44
N LEU A 210 8.15 -0.50 -12.26
CA LEU A 210 8.68 0.41 -11.25
C LEU A 210 9.28 1.64 -11.94
N GLN A 211 8.89 2.82 -11.46
CA GLN A 211 9.41 4.12 -11.88
C GLN A 211 9.59 5.02 -10.66
N PHE A 212 10.43 6.05 -10.81
CA PHE A 212 10.61 7.08 -9.81
C PHE A 212 10.40 8.47 -10.41
N GLN A 213 9.71 9.33 -9.67
CA GLN A 213 9.63 10.76 -9.98
C GLN A 213 10.50 11.53 -8.99
N LEU A 214 11.55 12.16 -9.49
CA LEU A 214 12.37 13.07 -8.72
C LEU A 214 11.71 14.45 -8.72
N ARG A 215 11.48 15.00 -7.53
CA ARG A 215 10.90 16.33 -7.35
C ARG A 215 11.82 17.21 -6.52
N SER A 216 11.70 18.51 -6.77
CA SER A 216 12.42 19.54 -6.03
C SER A 216 11.44 20.58 -5.49
N THR A 217 11.65 20.95 -4.23
CA THR A 217 10.97 22.05 -3.55
C THR A 217 11.98 23.15 -3.31
N GLN A 218 11.67 24.36 -3.78
CA GLN A 218 12.43 25.56 -3.42
C GLN A 218 11.80 26.18 -2.18
N ASN A 219 12.63 26.55 -1.20
CA ASN A 219 12.17 27.31 -0.04
C ASN A 219 11.38 28.55 -0.51
N GLY A 220 10.19 28.76 0.06
CA GLY A 220 9.32 29.90 -0.25
C GLY A 220 8.37 29.74 -1.46
N LYS A 221 8.44 28.65 -2.25
CA LYS A 221 7.47 28.37 -3.32
C LYS A 221 6.54 27.22 -2.94
N SER A 222 5.22 27.45 -3.06
CA SER A 222 4.19 26.46 -2.70
C SER A 222 4.00 25.30 -3.68
N LYS A 223 4.72 25.30 -4.82
CA LYS A 223 4.55 24.30 -5.87
C LYS A 223 5.84 23.54 -6.14
N ASP A 224 5.78 22.24 -5.90
CA ASP A 224 6.83 21.28 -6.25
C ASP A 224 7.10 21.28 -7.75
N ARG A 225 8.38 21.27 -8.12
CA ARG A 225 8.82 21.11 -9.50
C ARG A 225 9.21 19.66 -9.76
N ILE A 226 8.72 19.08 -10.84
CA ILE A 226 9.19 17.79 -11.34
C ILE A 226 10.57 18.01 -11.98
N VAL A 227 11.60 17.35 -11.45
CA VAL A 227 12.96 17.36 -11.99
C VAL A 227 13.06 16.36 -13.14
N GLY A 228 12.45 15.19 -12.99
CA GLY A 228 12.31 14.20 -14.06
C GLY A 228 11.64 12.92 -13.56
N THR A 229 11.41 12.00 -14.49
CA THR A 229 10.91 10.65 -14.23
C THR A 229 11.93 9.65 -14.75
N THR A 230 12.24 8.60 -14.00
CA THR A 230 13.19 7.57 -14.45
C THR A 230 12.62 6.70 -15.56
N THR A 231 13.51 6.00 -16.26
CA THR A 231 13.15 4.83 -17.08
C THR A 231 12.32 3.83 -16.26
N THR A 232 11.36 3.19 -16.93
CA THR A 232 10.56 2.10 -16.37
C THR A 232 11.39 0.85 -16.24
N VAL A 233 11.33 0.21 -15.07
CA VAL A 233 11.90 -1.12 -14.87
C VAL A 233 10.77 -2.12 -14.74
N ASP A 234 10.92 -3.28 -15.38
CA ASP A 234 9.98 -4.38 -15.20
C ASP A 234 10.43 -5.27 -14.03
N MET A 235 9.55 -5.41 -13.04
CA MET A 235 9.65 -6.27 -11.86
C MET A 235 8.78 -7.54 -12.01
N SER A 236 8.24 -7.83 -13.20
CA SER A 236 7.36 -8.98 -13.43
C SER A 236 8.07 -10.32 -13.26
N MET A 237 9.37 -10.37 -13.54
CA MET A 237 10.21 -11.53 -13.24
C MET A 237 10.78 -11.37 -11.84
N GLU A 238 10.83 -12.46 -11.06
CA GLU A 238 11.44 -12.58 -9.72
C GLU A 238 12.93 -12.22 -9.74
N LYS A 239 13.23 -10.95 -10.01
CA LYS A 239 14.55 -10.38 -10.11
C LYS A 239 14.69 -9.42 -8.95
N SER A 240 15.64 -9.72 -8.07
CA SER A 240 16.15 -8.73 -7.14
C SER A 240 17.00 -7.74 -7.93
N LEU A 241 16.54 -6.50 -8.00
CA LEU A 241 17.31 -5.39 -8.53
C LEU A 241 18.17 -4.86 -7.39
N VAL A 242 19.43 -5.28 -7.32
CA VAL A 242 20.35 -4.81 -6.29
C VAL A 242 21.20 -3.67 -6.86
N GLY A 243 21.12 -2.51 -6.21
CA GLY A 243 21.93 -1.33 -6.52
C GLY A 243 21.78 -0.78 -7.94
N LEU A 244 20.62 -0.95 -8.58
CA LEU A 244 20.33 -0.50 -9.94
C LEU A 244 20.39 1.03 -10.04
N THR A 245 21.14 1.54 -11.02
CA THR A 245 21.18 2.97 -11.36
C THR A 245 20.19 3.28 -12.47
N LEU A 246 19.26 4.18 -12.19
CA LEU A 246 18.21 4.64 -13.10
C LEU A 246 18.52 6.04 -13.62
N PHE A 247 18.15 6.28 -14.88
CA PHE A 247 18.35 7.53 -15.58
C PHE A 247 17.01 8.19 -15.92
N PRO A 248 16.94 9.52 -16.08
CA PRO A 248 15.74 10.23 -16.47
C PRO A 248 15.32 9.87 -17.91
N LEU A 249 14.01 9.80 -18.14
CA LEU A 249 13.43 9.70 -19.47
C LEU A 249 13.75 10.95 -20.31
N PRO A 250 13.98 10.80 -21.63
CA PRO A 250 14.13 11.94 -22.53
C PRO A 250 12.87 12.82 -22.51
N ALA A 251 13.06 14.15 -22.57
CA ALA A 251 11.92 15.07 -22.64
C ALA A 251 11.15 14.90 -23.96
N LYS A 252 9.81 14.75 -23.88
CA LYS A 252 8.92 14.46 -25.02
C LYS A 252 8.93 15.47 -26.18
N ASN A 253 9.55 16.65 -26.02
CA ASN A 253 9.58 17.72 -27.03
C ASN A 253 10.98 17.98 -27.62
N ALA A 254 11.94 17.07 -27.45
CA ALA A 254 13.28 17.24 -28.01
C ALA A 254 13.34 16.85 -29.50
N MET A 255 12.56 17.54 -30.34
CA MET A 255 12.82 17.57 -31.77
C MET A 255 13.91 18.62 -32.00
N SER A 256 15.12 18.16 -32.31
CA SER A 256 16.25 18.94 -32.83
C SER A 256 17.16 19.66 -31.82
N ARG A 257 18.46 19.32 -31.95
CA ARG A 257 19.71 20.01 -31.56
C ARG A 257 20.22 19.83 -30.12
N SER A 258 21.36 19.14 -30.02
CA SER A 258 22.28 19.01 -28.85
C SER A 258 21.84 18.10 -27.68
N ILE A 259 21.28 16.92 -27.98
CA ILE A 259 20.71 15.96 -27.01
C ILE A 259 21.65 15.51 -25.87
N TYR A 260 22.94 15.85 -25.90
CA TYR A 260 23.92 15.48 -24.86
C TYR A 260 24.42 16.63 -23.97
N GLU A 261 24.26 17.91 -24.33
CA GLU A 261 25.00 18.99 -23.66
C GLU A 261 24.17 19.86 -22.67
N SER A 262 22.88 19.56 -22.45
CA SER A 262 22.04 20.35 -21.53
C SER A 262 21.16 19.55 -20.58
N LEU A 263 21.27 18.22 -20.55
CA LEU A 263 20.73 17.41 -19.46
C LEU A 263 21.69 17.49 -18.28
N GLY A 264 21.27 18.13 -17.19
CA GLY A 264 21.70 17.65 -15.87
C GLY A 264 21.16 16.23 -15.72
N THR A 265 21.94 15.24 -16.15
CA THR A 265 21.58 13.81 -16.14
C THR A 265 21.73 13.28 -14.73
N TRP A 266 20.76 13.60 -13.88
CA TRP A 266 20.72 13.00 -12.55
C TRP A 266 20.60 11.48 -12.67
N GLN A 267 21.16 10.77 -11.70
CA GLN A 267 21.12 9.31 -11.64
C GLN A 267 20.54 8.92 -10.29
N LEU A 268 19.68 7.91 -10.25
CA LEU A 268 19.08 7.43 -9.01
C LEU A 268 19.46 5.97 -8.77
N ARG A 269 20.08 5.70 -7.63
CA ARG A 269 20.43 4.36 -7.21
C ARG A 269 19.34 3.78 -6.32
N VAL A 270 18.81 2.62 -6.71
CA VAL A 270 17.72 1.94 -6.01
C VAL A 270 18.03 0.46 -5.82
N SER A 271 17.36 -0.18 -4.89
CA SER A 271 17.28 -1.64 -4.84
C SER A 271 15.84 -2.04 -4.63
N ALA A 272 15.36 -3.03 -5.36
CA ALA A 272 14.00 -3.49 -5.27
C ALA A 272 13.97 -5.02 -5.39
N GLU A 273 13.28 -5.67 -4.48
CA GLU A 273 13.09 -7.11 -4.49
C GLU A 273 11.59 -7.39 -4.45
N ARG A 274 11.09 -8.09 -5.47
CA ARG A 274 9.71 -8.58 -5.51
C ARG A 274 9.68 -10.01 -5.00
N SER A 275 8.79 -10.27 -4.05
CA SER A 275 8.58 -11.61 -3.50
C SER A 275 7.10 -11.98 -3.60
N GLU A 276 6.83 -13.27 -3.79
CA GLU A 276 5.50 -13.86 -3.71
C GLU A 276 5.41 -14.72 -2.45
N LEU A 277 4.33 -14.55 -1.69
CA LEU A 277 3.99 -15.39 -0.56
C LEU A 277 2.68 -16.11 -0.84
N LEU A 278 2.72 -17.43 -0.73
CA LEU A 278 1.53 -18.25 -0.75
C LEU A 278 1.00 -18.36 0.67
N VAL A 279 -0.10 -17.64 0.95
CA VAL A 279 -0.79 -17.69 2.23
C VAL A 279 -1.77 -18.86 2.18
N LEU A 280 -1.53 -19.84 3.04
CA LEU A 280 -2.34 -21.04 3.17
C LEU A 280 -3.62 -20.75 3.97
N PRO A 281 -4.62 -21.65 3.91
CA PRO A 281 -5.72 -21.66 4.87
C PRO A 281 -5.22 -21.67 6.32
N GLU A 282 -6.03 -21.15 7.24
CA GLU A 282 -5.67 -21.09 8.66
C GLU A 282 -5.42 -22.48 9.26
N GLU A 283 -6.12 -23.50 8.76
CA GLU A 283 -6.03 -24.89 9.19
C GLU A 283 -4.63 -25.48 8.96
N GLU A 284 -3.95 -25.06 7.89
CA GLU A 284 -2.59 -25.50 7.53
C GLU A 284 -1.52 -24.90 8.47
N TYR A 285 -1.87 -23.86 9.23
CA TYR A 285 -0.97 -23.25 10.23
C TYR A 285 -1.14 -23.83 11.63
N SER A 286 -1.94 -24.89 11.81
CA SER A 286 -2.19 -25.55 13.11
C SER A 286 -0.91 -25.99 13.81
N SER A 287 0.00 -26.72 13.14
CA SER A 287 1.28 -27.13 13.74
C SER A 287 2.16 -25.95 14.14
N LEU A 288 2.15 -24.86 13.37
CA LEU A 288 2.89 -23.64 13.71
C LEU A 288 2.30 -22.96 14.94
N LYS A 289 0.96 -22.90 15.05
CA LYS A 289 0.28 -22.40 16.24
C LYS A 289 0.63 -23.22 17.47
N GLU A 290 0.62 -24.55 17.37
CA GLU A 290 1.05 -25.44 18.45
C GLU A 290 2.50 -25.17 18.87
N LEU A 291 3.43 -25.02 17.91
CA LEU A 291 4.83 -24.70 18.22
C LEU A 291 5.02 -23.32 18.85
N LEU A 292 4.22 -22.32 18.44
CA LEU A 292 4.27 -20.97 18.99
C LEU A 292 3.61 -20.87 20.37
N THR A 293 2.65 -21.75 20.67
CA THR A 293 1.92 -21.79 21.96
C THR A 293 2.44 -22.87 22.90
N ALA A 294 3.29 -23.77 22.41
CA ALA A 294 4.03 -24.68 23.26
C ALA A 294 4.95 -23.84 24.16
N ASN A 295 4.96 -24.15 25.47
CA ASN A 295 5.93 -23.61 26.44
C ASN A 295 7.37 -24.09 26.17
N SER A 296 7.67 -24.45 24.92
CA SER A 296 8.98 -24.81 24.42
C SER A 296 9.50 -23.67 23.55
N PHE A 297 10.46 -22.92 24.07
CA PHE A 297 11.18 -21.86 23.35
C PHE A 297 12.04 -22.39 22.18
N ALA A 298 11.87 -23.65 21.77
CA ALA A 298 12.61 -24.28 20.69
C ALA A 298 12.47 -23.52 19.37
N LEU A 299 11.26 -23.07 19.03
CA LEU A 299 11.03 -22.28 17.82
C LEU A 299 11.66 -20.88 17.94
N CYS A 300 11.50 -20.20 19.08
CA CYS A 300 12.12 -18.90 19.34
C CYS A 300 13.65 -18.95 19.29
N HIS A 301 14.25 -19.98 19.89
CA HIS A 301 15.70 -20.21 19.89
C HIS A 301 16.20 -20.51 18.47
N TRP A 302 15.52 -21.41 17.76
CA TRP A 302 15.86 -21.73 16.37
C TRP A 302 15.76 -20.50 15.45
N LEU A 303 14.68 -19.72 15.56
CA LEU A 303 14.50 -18.47 14.82
C LEU A 303 15.54 -17.41 15.22
N GLY A 304 15.88 -17.33 16.51
CA GLY A 304 16.93 -16.48 17.03
C GLY A 304 18.26 -16.74 16.31
N CYS A 305 18.68 -17.98 16.17
CA CYS A 305 19.91 -18.34 15.46
C CYS A 305 19.89 -18.02 13.95
N ARG A 306 18.71 -17.82 13.34
CA ARG A 306 18.54 -17.63 11.88
C ARG A 306 18.25 -16.18 11.49
N LEU A 307 17.66 -15.38 12.37
CA LEU A 307 17.23 -14.02 12.09
C LEU A 307 18.24 -13.00 12.61
N ASN A 308 18.45 -11.91 11.86
CA ASN A 308 19.19 -10.74 12.32
C ASN A 308 18.35 -9.90 13.29
N VAL A 309 18.98 -8.95 13.99
CA VAL A 309 18.34 -8.14 15.05
C VAL A 309 17.05 -7.46 14.56
N GLU A 310 17.09 -6.86 13.37
CA GLU A 310 15.93 -6.17 12.79
C GLU A 310 14.76 -7.13 12.50
N LYS A 311 15.05 -8.29 11.89
CA LYS A 311 14.02 -9.30 11.60
C LYS A 311 13.46 -9.93 12.87
N ARG A 312 14.28 -10.09 13.92
CA ARG A 312 13.82 -10.54 15.24
C ARG A 312 12.82 -9.56 15.83
N GLN A 313 13.10 -8.25 15.78
CA GLN A 313 12.19 -7.23 16.33
C GLN A 313 10.86 -7.18 15.56
N ARG A 314 10.91 -7.26 14.22
CA ARG A 314 9.68 -7.33 13.40
C ARG A 314 8.86 -8.58 13.69
N LEU A 315 9.51 -9.74 13.81
CA LEU A 315 8.85 -10.99 14.15
C LEU A 315 8.22 -10.90 15.55
N ALA A 316 8.95 -10.38 16.54
CA ALA A 316 8.44 -10.22 17.90
C ALA A 316 7.18 -9.34 17.93
N ASN A 317 7.21 -8.18 17.26
CA ASN A 317 6.05 -7.30 17.16
C ASN A 317 4.86 -7.98 16.46
N ALA A 318 5.11 -8.76 15.40
CA ALA A 318 4.07 -9.51 14.72
C ALA A 318 3.45 -10.58 15.63
N LEU A 319 4.27 -11.33 16.37
CA LEU A 319 3.82 -12.34 17.32
C LEU A 319 3.03 -11.70 18.47
N ILE A 320 3.48 -10.57 19.00
CA ILE A 320 2.74 -9.80 20.00
C ILE A 320 1.36 -9.48 19.46
N ASN A 321 1.25 -8.85 18.28
CA ASN A 321 -0.04 -8.48 17.72
C ASN A 321 -0.97 -9.69 17.48
N VAL A 322 -0.42 -10.86 17.13
CA VAL A 322 -1.17 -12.09 16.93
C VAL A 322 -1.65 -12.71 18.26
N PHE A 323 -0.82 -12.68 19.31
CA PHE A 323 -1.10 -13.38 20.57
C PHE A 323 -1.59 -12.48 21.72
N SER A 324 -1.61 -11.15 21.53
CA SER A 324 -2.10 -10.17 22.52
C SER A 324 -3.57 -10.37 22.86
N THR A 325 -4.35 -10.96 21.97
CA THR A 325 -5.80 -11.19 22.15
C THR A 325 -6.12 -12.41 23.03
N GLY A 326 -5.14 -13.24 23.39
CA GLY A 326 -5.38 -14.53 24.04
C GLY A 326 -4.80 -14.75 25.43
N GLY A 327 -4.07 -13.79 26.02
CA GLY A 327 -3.40 -13.96 27.34
C GLY A 327 -2.23 -14.97 27.37
N VAL A 328 -2.13 -15.84 26.35
CA VAL A 328 -1.05 -16.82 26.15
C VAL A 328 0.34 -16.17 26.11
N TYR A 329 0.44 -14.95 25.58
CA TYR A 329 1.70 -14.21 25.52
C TYR A 329 2.21 -13.77 26.91
N LEU A 330 1.32 -13.42 27.83
CA LEU A 330 1.69 -13.08 29.21
C LEU A 330 2.19 -14.31 29.97
N ASN A 331 1.56 -15.47 29.75
CA ASN A 331 2.03 -16.74 30.31
C ASN A 331 3.41 -17.12 29.76
N LEU A 332 3.64 -16.94 28.46
CA LEU A 332 4.95 -17.15 27.82
C LEU A 332 6.06 -16.25 28.39
N ILE A 333 5.76 -14.96 28.65
CA ILE A 333 6.72 -14.05 29.29
C ILE A 333 6.98 -14.44 30.74
N ASN A 334 5.93 -14.78 31.49
CA ASN A 334 6.07 -15.19 32.89
C ASN A 334 6.88 -16.49 33.01
N ASP A 335 6.62 -17.49 32.16
CA ASP A 335 7.37 -18.75 32.14
C ASP A 335 8.87 -18.53 31.82
N GLU A 336 9.21 -17.55 30.98
CA GLU A 336 10.61 -17.19 30.70
C GLU A 336 11.27 -16.45 31.87
N LEU A 337 10.55 -15.51 32.48
CA LEU A 337 11.02 -14.83 33.69
C LEU A 337 11.28 -15.83 34.82
N ASP A 338 10.38 -16.80 35.01
CA ASP A 338 10.52 -17.85 36.00
C ASP A 338 11.68 -18.80 35.68
N ARG A 339 11.94 -19.09 34.40
CA ARG A 339 13.09 -19.90 33.98
C ARG A 339 14.43 -19.16 34.17
N GLU A 340 14.51 -17.88 33.82
CA GLU A 340 15.71 -17.05 34.05
C GLU A 340 15.96 -16.84 35.55
N LEU A 341 14.91 -16.68 36.35
CA LEU A 341 15.00 -16.66 37.81
C LEU A 341 15.49 -18.00 38.36
N ALA A 342 15.01 -19.13 37.83
CA ALA A 342 15.50 -20.45 38.23
C ALA A 342 17.00 -20.62 37.86
N LEU A 343 17.39 -20.27 36.63
CA LEU A 343 18.78 -20.39 36.17
C LEU A 343 19.74 -19.46 36.94
N SER A 344 19.31 -18.27 37.31
CA SER A 344 20.10 -17.34 38.15
C SER A 344 20.22 -17.78 39.61
N VAL A 345 19.23 -18.51 40.13
CA VAL A 345 19.29 -19.15 41.47
C VAL A 345 20.20 -20.39 41.47
N PHE A 346 20.33 -21.12 40.36
CA PHE A 346 21.26 -22.24 40.23
C PHE A 346 22.70 -21.83 39.86
N ALA A 347 22.92 -20.56 39.52
CA ALA A 347 24.25 -20.00 39.21
C ALA A 347 24.90 -19.27 40.40
N GLN A 348 24.23 -19.22 41.56
CA GLN A 348 24.80 -18.88 42.88
C GLN A 348 25.10 -20.17 43.65
#